data_AF-A0A956LJI6-F1
#
_entry.id   AF-A0A956LJI6-F1
#
_cell.length_a   1.000
_cell.length_b   1.000
_cell.length_c   1.000
_cell.angle_alpha   90.00
_cell.angle_beta   90.00
_cell.angle_gamma   90.00
#
_symmetry.space_group_name_H-M   'P 1'
#
loop_
_entity.id
_entity.type
_entity.pdbx_description
1 polymer ?
#
loop_
_entity_poly.entity_id
_entity_poly.type
_entity_poly.pdbx_seq_one_letter_code
_entity_poly.pdbx_strand_id
1 'polypeptide(L)'
;MDDPKPDALERAMKGDAPLEDDAPGDSPDATLATLLLAGADTRIELDACSGLNRYGSAPHPRAAIPFGSCTASSPSTLALAAARRTHARLRDAAARGALDRVVDETLRAQRVAIARWLHADRVPGVDVAITPSGTDAELLASALALGDGARPLCNIISGPSEVGSGTVLAASGHHFSSVTPRGGAVESGAPIPGRLSARVHVETLVLREGTGEMRAPQELDAQAEDMVARAIARGERVLLHVVAHSKTGAHAPSLA
;
A
#
# COMPACT_ATOMS: atom_id res chain seq x y z
N MET A 1 22.72 46.63 -15.49
CA MET A 1 21.99 46.96 -14.24
C MET A 1 20.53 47.01 -14.61
N ASP A 2 19.71 45.99 -14.40
CA ASP A 2 19.87 44.80 -13.56
C ASP A 2 19.23 43.59 -14.26
N ASP A 3 19.96 42.47 -14.22
CA ASP A 3 19.48 41.15 -14.60
C ASP A 3 18.39 40.67 -13.61
N PRO A 4 17.34 39.98 -14.09
CA PRO A 4 16.39 39.34 -13.20
C PRO A 4 17.05 38.13 -12.52
N LYS A 5 17.08 38.17 -11.18
CA LYS A 5 17.62 37.11 -10.31
C LYS A 5 16.96 35.75 -10.55
N PRO A 6 17.72 34.66 -10.70
CA PRO A 6 17.20 33.31 -10.76
C PRO A 6 17.09 32.75 -9.33
N ASP A 7 15.89 32.65 -8.75
CA ASP A 7 15.76 32.08 -7.38
C ASP A 7 14.51 31.21 -7.16
N ALA A 8 13.91 30.72 -8.25
CA ALA A 8 12.84 29.71 -8.18
C ALA A 8 13.35 28.29 -8.47
N LEU A 9 14.34 28.14 -9.35
CA LEU A 9 14.87 26.83 -9.75
C LEU A 9 15.82 26.23 -8.70
N GLU A 10 16.56 27.07 -7.96
CA GLU A 10 17.53 26.61 -6.95
C GLU A 10 16.87 26.23 -5.63
N ARG A 11 15.66 26.75 -5.35
CA ARG A 11 14.84 26.37 -4.18
C ARG A 11 14.20 24.99 -4.33
N ALA A 12 13.95 24.54 -5.56
CA ALA A 12 13.42 23.20 -5.81
C ALA A 12 14.44 22.07 -5.54
N MET A 13 15.72 22.40 -5.37
CA MET A 13 16.81 21.42 -5.18
C MET A 13 17.28 21.27 -3.73
N LYS A 14 16.72 22.03 -2.78
CA LYS A 14 16.90 21.82 -1.33
C LYS A 14 15.53 21.46 -0.74
N GLY A 15 15.33 20.17 -0.52
CA GLY A 15 14.06 19.58 -0.10
C GLY A 15 13.62 19.99 1.30
N ASP A 16 13.03 21.18 1.40
CA ASP A 16 12.14 21.63 2.47
C ASP A 16 11.14 22.61 1.86
N ALA A 17 10.13 22.07 1.18
CA ALA A 17 8.85 22.77 1.02
C ALA A 17 7.96 22.29 2.18
N PRO A 18 7.34 23.19 2.96
CA PRO A 18 6.35 22.76 3.94
C PRO A 18 5.23 22.09 3.16
N LEU A 19 5.01 20.81 3.41
CA LEU A 19 3.79 20.11 3.00
C LEU A 19 2.68 20.58 3.94
N GLU A 20 2.26 21.84 3.81
CA GLU A 20 1.06 22.34 4.47
C GLU A 20 -0.07 22.35 3.44
N ASP A 21 -0.78 21.23 3.42
CA ASP A 21 -2.21 21.21 3.11
C ASP A 21 -2.78 20.15 4.05
N ASP A 22 -3.32 20.58 5.18
CA ASP A 22 -4.01 19.70 6.12
C ASP A 22 -5.20 19.07 5.36
N ALA A 23 -5.08 17.80 5.01
CA ALA A 23 -6.20 17.10 4.41
C ALA A 23 -7.37 17.14 5.40
N PRO A 24 -8.63 17.22 4.95
CA PRO A 24 -9.81 17.42 5.81
C PRO A 24 -10.05 16.33 6.89
N GLY A 25 -9.17 15.33 7.01
CA GLY A 25 -9.14 14.30 8.04
C GLY A 25 -7.90 14.30 8.96
N ASP A 26 -7.01 15.29 8.91
CA ASP A 26 -5.74 15.23 9.67
C ASP A 26 -5.83 15.85 11.08
N SER A 27 -6.96 16.47 11.44
CA SER A 27 -7.15 17.03 12.78
C SER A 27 -7.54 15.95 13.79
N PRO A 28 -6.88 15.88 14.97
CA PRO A 28 -7.28 14.98 16.05
C PRO A 28 -8.70 15.27 16.54
N ASP A 29 -9.21 16.49 16.37
CA ASP A 29 -10.57 16.88 16.76
C ASP A 29 -11.67 16.42 15.78
N ALA A 30 -11.29 15.91 14.60
CA ALA A 30 -12.23 15.27 13.70
C ALA A 30 -12.93 14.08 14.36
N THR A 31 -14.15 13.75 13.89
CA THR A 31 -14.86 12.60 14.42
C THR A 31 -14.12 11.31 14.06
N LEU A 32 -14.21 10.28 14.90
CA LEU A 32 -13.61 8.98 14.57
C LEU A 32 -14.12 8.43 13.23
N ALA A 33 -15.40 8.66 12.89
CA ALA A 33 -15.95 8.23 11.61
C ALA A 33 -15.25 8.91 10.43
N THR A 34 -14.98 10.22 10.55
CA THR A 34 -14.20 10.97 9.55
C THR A 34 -12.78 10.42 9.42
N LEU A 35 -12.11 10.17 10.55
CA LEU A 35 -10.74 9.62 10.56
C LEU A 35 -10.67 8.21 9.95
N LEU A 36 -11.67 7.36 10.18
CA LEU A 36 -11.75 6.02 9.59
C LEU A 36 -12.03 6.04 8.07
N LEU A 37 -12.46 7.19 7.53
CA LEU A 37 -12.71 7.42 6.11
C LEU A 37 -11.61 8.31 5.47
N ALA A 38 -10.52 8.58 6.19
CA ALA A 38 -9.37 9.33 5.71
C ALA A 38 -8.16 8.41 5.50
N GLY A 39 -7.10 8.92 4.87
CA GLY A 39 -5.80 8.26 4.87
C GLY A 39 -5.63 7.10 3.88
N ALA A 40 -6.55 6.92 2.92
CA ALA A 40 -6.45 5.89 1.89
C ALA A 40 -6.99 6.40 0.54
N ASP A 41 -7.44 5.50 -0.33
CA ASP A 41 -7.95 5.84 -1.66
C ASP A 41 -9.49 5.71 -1.79
N THR A 42 -10.01 5.91 -3.00
CA THR A 42 -11.44 5.77 -3.37
C THR A 42 -12.14 4.49 -2.87
N ARG A 43 -11.41 3.45 -2.45
CA ARG A 43 -11.93 2.24 -1.79
C ARG A 43 -12.69 2.49 -0.49
N ILE A 44 -12.36 3.54 0.24
CA ILE A 44 -13.00 3.84 1.53
C ILE A 44 -14.13 4.86 1.41
N GLU A 45 -14.29 5.49 0.25
CA GLU A 45 -15.40 6.39 -0.03
C GLU A 45 -16.75 5.68 0.11
N LEU A 46 -17.70 6.36 0.75
CA LEU A 46 -19.05 5.83 0.97
C LEU A 46 -20.00 6.35 -0.10
N ASP A 47 -20.85 5.46 -0.60
CA ASP A 47 -22.03 5.85 -1.35
C ASP A 47 -23.01 6.59 -0.43
N ALA A 48 -23.49 7.76 -0.87
CA ALA A 48 -24.32 8.63 -0.04
C ALA A 48 -25.69 8.01 0.30
N CYS A 49 -26.21 7.14 -0.56
CA CYS A 49 -27.51 6.50 -0.36
C CYS A 49 -27.43 5.34 0.63
N SER A 50 -26.45 4.47 0.47
CA SER A 50 -26.31 3.23 1.26
C SER A 50 -25.44 3.41 2.51
N GLY A 51 -24.56 4.41 2.55
CA GLY A 51 -23.56 4.59 3.59
C GLY A 51 -22.47 3.50 3.58
N LEU A 52 -22.33 2.77 2.46
CA LEU A 52 -21.36 1.69 2.28
C LEU A 52 -20.36 2.06 1.21
N ASN A 53 -19.13 1.56 1.35
CA ASN A 53 -18.16 1.64 0.26
C ASN A 53 -18.45 0.61 -0.84
N ARG A 54 -17.67 0.65 -1.93
CA ARG A 54 -17.81 -0.28 -3.07
C ARG A 54 -17.64 -1.77 -2.73
N TYR A 55 -17.12 -2.07 -1.54
CA TYR A 55 -17.00 -3.44 -1.01
C TYR A 55 -18.14 -3.80 -0.06
N GLY A 56 -19.15 -2.95 0.07
CA GLY A 56 -20.25 -3.14 1.01
C GLY A 56 -19.80 -3.04 2.48
N SER A 57 -18.72 -2.32 2.79
CA SER A 57 -18.26 -2.10 4.16
C SER A 57 -18.62 -0.70 4.66
N ALA A 58 -18.81 -0.57 5.97
CA ALA A 58 -19.06 0.69 6.66
C ALA A 58 -17.94 0.97 7.69
N PRO A 59 -17.75 2.24 8.14
CA PRO A 59 -16.80 2.58 9.19
C PRO A 59 -17.29 2.21 10.61
N HIS A 60 -18.34 1.39 10.72
CA HIS A 60 -18.95 0.94 11.97
C HIS A 60 -19.39 -0.53 11.88
N PRO A 61 -19.59 -1.21 13.01
CA PRO A 61 -20.15 -2.56 13.04
C PRO A 61 -21.47 -2.63 12.26
N ARG A 62 -21.65 -3.74 11.53
CA ARG A 62 -22.87 -4.02 10.78
C ARG A 62 -23.48 -5.32 11.27
N ALA A 63 -24.81 -5.36 11.35
CA ALA A 63 -25.57 -6.59 11.52
C ALA A 63 -25.68 -7.33 10.17
N ALA A 64 -24.54 -7.75 9.63
CA ALA A 64 -24.43 -8.46 8.37
C ALA A 64 -23.57 -9.71 8.55
N ILE A 65 -23.85 -10.77 7.78
CA ILE A 65 -23.00 -11.96 7.76
C ILE A 65 -21.75 -11.61 6.92
N PRO A 66 -20.53 -11.65 7.51
CA PRO A 66 -19.34 -11.15 6.85
C PRO A 66 -18.78 -12.18 5.86
N PHE A 67 -19.34 -12.22 4.65
CA PHE A 67 -18.76 -12.95 3.52
C PHE A 67 -17.69 -12.14 2.77
N GLY A 68 -17.25 -10.99 3.33
CA GLY A 68 -16.34 -10.01 2.72
C GLY A 68 -14.93 -10.52 2.37
N SER A 69 -14.59 -11.77 2.75
CA SER A 69 -13.33 -12.44 2.40
C SER A 69 -12.09 -11.61 2.78
N CYS A 70 -10.96 -11.85 2.12
CA CYS A 70 -9.70 -11.11 2.24
C CYS A 70 -9.73 -9.69 1.61
N THR A 71 -10.89 -9.22 1.14
CA THR A 71 -10.99 -7.95 0.40
C THR A 71 -11.25 -6.77 1.34
N ALA A 72 -12.31 -6.81 2.15
CA ALA A 72 -12.67 -5.76 3.10
C ALA A 72 -13.66 -6.28 4.14
N SER A 73 -13.66 -5.68 5.33
CA SER A 73 -14.60 -5.98 6.40
C SER A 73 -14.98 -4.72 7.17
N SER A 74 -16.25 -4.61 7.57
CA SER A 74 -16.65 -3.59 8.54
C SER A 74 -16.02 -3.89 9.91
N PRO A 75 -15.61 -2.87 10.69
CA PRO A 75 -14.93 -3.10 11.96
C PRO A 75 -15.85 -3.81 12.96
N SER A 76 -15.28 -4.70 13.77
CA SER A 76 -15.99 -5.30 14.89
C SER A 76 -16.25 -4.27 16.01
N THR A 77 -17.19 -4.55 16.91
CA THR A 77 -17.43 -3.71 18.09
C THR A 77 -16.17 -3.56 18.93
N LEU A 78 -15.37 -4.63 19.06
CA LEU A 78 -14.10 -4.62 19.76
C LEU A 78 -13.09 -3.66 19.10
N ALA A 79 -12.95 -3.74 17.77
CA ALA A 79 -12.05 -2.89 17.00
C ALA A 79 -12.49 -1.41 17.10
N LEU A 80 -13.78 -1.12 16.97
CA LEU A 80 -14.30 0.24 17.09
C LEU A 80 -14.08 0.80 18.52
N ALA A 81 -14.27 -0.02 19.56
CA ALA A 81 -13.98 0.40 20.93
C ALA A 81 -12.49 0.70 21.15
N ALA A 82 -11.59 -0.10 20.57
CA ALA A 82 -10.16 0.18 20.59
C ALA A 82 -9.81 1.49 19.86
N ALA A 83 -10.37 1.70 18.67
CA ALA A 83 -10.19 2.92 17.90
C ALA A 83 -10.68 4.17 18.66
N ARG A 84 -11.82 4.10 19.35
CA ARG A 84 -12.34 5.18 20.21
C ARG A 84 -11.38 5.52 21.35
N ARG A 85 -10.81 4.51 22.02
CA ARG A 85 -9.82 4.75 23.10
C ARG A 85 -8.56 5.41 22.56
N THR A 86 -8.06 4.95 21.41
CA THR A 86 -6.89 5.56 20.76
C THR A 86 -7.20 7.00 20.34
N HIS A 87 -8.35 7.26 19.72
CA HIS A 87 -8.76 8.61 19.32
C HIS A 87 -8.86 9.55 20.52
N ALA A 88 -9.48 9.13 21.62
CA ALA A 88 -9.53 9.92 22.85
C ALA A 88 -8.13 10.24 23.40
N ARG A 89 -7.22 9.27 23.41
CA ARG A 89 -5.82 9.46 23.81
C ARG A 89 -5.07 10.45 22.90
N LEU A 90 -5.30 10.39 21.59
CA LEU A 90 -4.67 11.31 20.63
C LEU A 90 -5.20 12.74 20.81
N ARG A 91 -6.51 12.92 21.00
CA ARG A 91 -7.12 14.25 21.29
C ARG A 91 -6.56 14.87 22.56
N ASP A 92 -6.50 14.08 23.62
CA ASP A 92 -5.95 14.48 24.90
C ASP A 92 -4.45 14.80 24.82
N ALA A 93 -3.70 14.09 23.98
CA ALA A 93 -2.31 14.42 23.67
C ALA A 93 -2.17 15.73 22.88
N ALA A 94 -3.02 15.95 21.88
CA ALA A 94 -3.05 17.19 21.10
C ALA A 94 -3.33 18.42 21.97
N ALA A 95 -4.33 18.33 22.87
CA ALA A 95 -4.66 19.39 23.81
C ALA A 95 -3.50 19.77 24.75
N ARG A 96 -2.54 18.86 24.95
CA ARG A 96 -1.33 19.08 25.76
C ARG A 96 -0.07 19.36 24.94
N GLY A 97 -0.17 19.52 23.61
CA GLY A 97 1.00 19.72 22.75
C GLY A 97 1.94 18.51 22.70
N ALA A 98 1.42 17.29 22.88
CA ALA A 98 2.18 16.05 22.93
C ALA A 98 1.76 15.04 21.84
N LEU A 99 1.10 15.50 20.77
CA LEU A 99 0.50 14.66 19.74
C LEU A 99 1.55 13.76 19.07
N ASP A 100 2.61 14.34 18.51
CA ASP A 100 3.63 13.61 17.75
C ASP A 100 4.26 12.48 18.55
N ARG A 101 4.67 12.78 19.80
CA ARG A 101 5.21 11.77 20.73
C ARG A 101 4.24 10.61 20.93
N VAL A 102 2.96 10.90 21.13
CA VAL A 102 1.94 9.87 21.40
C VAL A 102 1.61 9.08 20.13
N VAL A 103 1.64 9.70 18.96
CA VAL A 103 1.54 9.03 17.66
C VAL A 103 2.69 8.05 17.48
N ASP A 104 3.94 8.50 17.69
CA ASP A 104 5.14 7.67 17.58
C ASP A 104 5.13 6.49 18.55
N GLU A 105 4.76 6.73 19.80
CA GLU A 105 4.58 5.66 20.79
C GLU A 105 3.51 4.66 20.38
N THR A 106 2.39 5.13 19.83
CA THR A 106 1.28 4.28 19.39
C THR A 106 1.70 3.42 18.20
N LEU A 107 2.34 4.02 17.19
CA LEU A 107 2.84 3.29 16.02
C LEU A 107 3.94 2.29 16.40
N ARG A 108 4.87 2.67 17.29
CA ARG A 108 5.90 1.75 17.81
C ARG A 108 5.27 0.56 18.53
N ALA A 109 4.29 0.79 19.39
CA ALA A 109 3.58 -0.29 20.09
C ALA A 109 2.83 -1.20 19.11
N GLN A 110 2.21 -0.65 18.06
CA GLN A 110 1.56 -1.44 17.01
C GLN A 110 2.56 -2.30 16.23
N ARG A 111 3.71 -1.76 15.82
CA ARG A 111 4.77 -2.54 15.13
C ARG A 111 5.25 -3.71 15.98
N VAL A 112 5.52 -3.48 17.27
CA VAL A 112 5.91 -4.54 18.22
C VAL A 112 4.82 -5.59 18.35
N ALA A 113 3.56 -5.18 18.49
CA ALA A 113 2.44 -6.12 18.60
C ALA A 113 2.29 -6.96 17.32
N ILE A 114 2.35 -6.34 16.13
CA ILE A 114 2.26 -7.04 14.84
C ILE A 114 3.40 -8.06 14.68
N ALA A 115 4.65 -7.66 14.96
CA ALA A 115 5.79 -8.58 14.94
C ALA A 115 5.59 -9.76 15.92
N ARG A 116 5.06 -9.43 17.12
CA ARG A 116 4.41 -10.30 18.12
C ARG A 116 3.61 -11.43 17.49
N TRP A 117 2.51 -11.01 16.89
CA TRP A 117 1.46 -11.86 16.35
C TRP A 117 1.91 -12.71 15.17
N LEU A 118 2.82 -12.18 14.35
CA LEU A 118 3.36 -12.87 13.18
C LEU A 118 4.59 -13.73 13.51
N HIS A 119 5.02 -13.79 14.78
CA HIS A 119 6.27 -14.43 15.22
C HIS A 119 7.53 -13.90 14.53
N ALA A 120 7.43 -12.71 13.92
CA ALA A 120 8.52 -12.05 13.22
C ALA A 120 9.55 -11.44 14.19
N ASP A 121 9.17 -11.24 15.46
CA ASP A 121 10.07 -10.81 16.54
C ASP A 121 11.18 -11.82 16.84
N ARG A 122 11.03 -13.07 16.38
CA ARG A 122 12.03 -14.14 16.52
C ARG A 122 13.09 -14.10 15.42
N VAL A 123 12.90 -13.29 14.38
CA VAL A 123 13.81 -13.16 13.25
C VAL A 123 14.64 -11.88 13.43
N PRO A 124 15.97 -11.99 13.65
CA PRO A 124 16.81 -10.81 13.84
C PRO A 124 16.76 -9.88 12.63
N GLY A 125 16.62 -8.58 12.88
CA GLY A 125 16.65 -7.54 11.84
C GLY A 125 15.34 -7.38 11.06
N VAL A 126 14.24 -8.01 11.48
CA VAL A 126 12.92 -7.75 10.88
C VAL A 126 12.30 -6.47 11.45
N ASP A 127 11.96 -5.55 10.55
CA ASP A 127 11.16 -4.38 10.83
C ASP A 127 9.76 -4.52 10.23
N VAL A 128 8.78 -3.85 10.85
CA VAL A 128 7.39 -3.83 10.37
C VAL A 128 7.12 -2.45 9.78
N ALA A 129 6.71 -2.38 8.52
CA ALA A 129 6.12 -1.19 7.91
C ALA A 129 4.58 -1.21 8.04
N ILE A 130 3.96 -0.03 8.22
CA ILE A 130 2.50 0.12 8.24
C ILE A 130 2.15 0.99 7.04
N THR A 131 1.26 0.49 6.18
CA THR A 131 0.85 1.17 4.95
C THR A 131 -0.67 1.34 4.93
N PRO A 132 -1.20 2.32 4.18
CA PRO A 132 -2.64 2.55 4.05
C PRO A 132 -3.40 1.35 3.48
N SER A 133 -2.77 0.60 2.58
CA SER A 133 -3.31 -0.64 2.01
C SER A 133 -2.20 -1.59 1.56
N GLY A 134 -2.57 -2.82 1.18
CA GLY A 134 -1.66 -3.76 0.54
C GLY A 134 -1.17 -3.28 -0.83
N THR A 135 -1.95 -2.47 -1.56
CA THR A 135 -1.52 -1.87 -2.83
C THR A 135 -0.50 -0.76 -2.60
N ASP A 136 -0.59 -0.01 -1.49
CA ASP A 136 0.44 0.95 -1.11
C ASP A 136 1.73 0.24 -0.64
N ALA A 137 1.61 -0.94 -0.02
CA ALA A 137 2.78 -1.73 0.36
C ALA A 137 3.62 -2.17 -0.85
N GLU A 138 2.99 -2.36 -2.01
CA GLU A 138 3.68 -2.67 -3.27
C GLU A 138 4.70 -1.59 -3.67
N LEU A 139 4.35 -0.31 -3.46
CA LEU A 139 5.26 0.81 -3.74
C LEU A 139 6.49 0.75 -2.84
N LEU A 140 6.31 0.41 -1.57
CA LEU A 140 7.41 0.25 -0.62
C LEU A 140 8.30 -0.93 -1.01
N ALA A 141 7.71 -2.08 -1.35
CA ALA A 141 8.45 -3.26 -1.79
C ALA A 141 9.27 -2.95 -3.07
N SER A 142 8.65 -2.30 -4.04
CA SER A 142 9.31 -1.87 -5.28
C SER A 142 10.44 -0.87 -5.03
N ALA A 143 10.25 0.10 -4.13
CA ALA A 143 11.29 1.07 -3.77
C ALA A 143 12.49 0.41 -3.07
N LEU A 144 12.24 -0.51 -2.13
CA LEU A 144 13.30 -1.27 -1.45
C LEU A 144 14.06 -2.18 -2.42
N ALA A 145 13.34 -2.85 -3.32
CA ALA A 145 13.92 -3.72 -4.33
C ALA A 145 14.70 -2.93 -5.41
N LEU A 146 14.29 -1.70 -5.73
CA LEU A 146 15.06 -0.80 -6.59
C LEU A 146 16.35 -0.33 -5.91
N GLY A 147 16.29 -0.04 -4.59
CA GLY A 147 17.42 0.42 -3.79
C GLY A 147 18.00 1.74 -4.28
N ASP A 148 19.29 1.78 -4.59
CA ASP A 148 19.97 2.99 -5.08
C ASP A 148 19.58 3.38 -6.52
N GLY A 149 18.90 2.49 -7.25
CA GLY A 149 18.51 2.68 -8.64
C GLY A 149 19.66 2.63 -9.64
N ALA A 150 20.82 2.07 -9.25
CA ALA A 150 21.96 1.82 -10.14
C ALA A 150 21.61 0.77 -11.21
N ARG A 151 20.77 -0.20 -10.87
CA ARG A 151 20.21 -1.20 -11.78
C ARG A 151 18.69 -1.02 -11.87
N PRO A 152 18.08 -1.13 -13.06
CA PRO A 152 16.63 -1.18 -13.20
C PRO A 152 16.06 -2.41 -12.48
N LEU A 153 14.77 -2.35 -12.14
CA LEU A 153 14.04 -3.44 -11.48
C LEU A 153 13.06 -4.08 -12.46
N CYS A 154 13.17 -5.40 -12.62
CA CYS A 154 12.11 -6.24 -13.15
C CYS A 154 11.24 -6.71 -12.00
N ASN A 155 10.01 -6.20 -11.93
CA ASN A 155 9.02 -6.61 -10.96
C ASN A 155 8.07 -7.63 -11.60
N ILE A 156 8.14 -8.89 -11.18
CA ILE A 156 7.39 -10.01 -11.74
C ILE A 156 6.17 -10.27 -10.86
N ILE A 157 4.99 -9.91 -11.35
CA ILE A 157 3.72 -10.10 -10.65
C ILE A 157 3.09 -11.44 -11.04
N SER A 158 3.08 -12.38 -10.09
CA SER A 158 2.35 -13.65 -10.24
C SER A 158 0.86 -13.45 -10.01
N GLY A 159 0.05 -13.96 -10.92
CA GLY A 159 -1.41 -13.91 -10.84
C GLY A 159 -1.97 -12.49 -10.76
N PRO A 160 -1.77 -11.64 -11.79
CA PRO A 160 -2.32 -10.28 -11.79
C PRO A 160 -3.85 -10.23 -11.59
N SER A 161 -4.56 -11.29 -11.99
CA SER A 161 -6.03 -11.44 -11.80
C SER A 161 -6.41 -12.02 -10.43
N GLU A 162 -5.45 -12.50 -9.63
CA GLU A 162 -5.66 -13.10 -8.31
C GLU A 162 -5.31 -12.10 -7.18
N VAL A 163 -4.57 -11.04 -7.51
CA VAL A 163 -4.21 -9.94 -6.59
C VAL A 163 -5.14 -8.72 -6.78
N GLY A 164 -4.94 -7.68 -5.97
CA GLY A 164 -5.72 -6.44 -6.09
C GLY A 164 -5.52 -5.77 -7.44
N SER A 165 -6.58 -5.21 -8.03
CA SER A 165 -6.54 -4.59 -9.37
C SER A 165 -5.53 -3.44 -9.50
N GLY A 166 -5.17 -2.79 -8.39
CA GLY A 166 -4.15 -1.74 -8.37
C GLY A 166 -2.70 -2.23 -8.27
N THR A 167 -2.47 -3.53 -8.02
CA THR A 167 -1.12 -4.07 -7.75
C THR A 167 -0.19 -3.87 -8.94
N VAL A 168 -0.61 -4.11 -10.18
CA VAL A 168 0.26 -3.94 -11.36
C VAL A 168 0.66 -2.47 -11.57
N LEU A 169 -0.25 -1.53 -11.32
CA LEU A 169 0.05 -0.09 -11.41
C LEU A 169 1.03 0.32 -10.30
N ALA A 170 0.77 -0.10 -9.06
CA ALA A 170 1.65 0.20 -7.94
C ALA A 170 3.06 -0.41 -8.14
N ALA A 171 3.12 -1.67 -8.60
CA ALA A 171 4.35 -2.40 -8.90
C ALA A 171 5.20 -1.72 -9.98
N SER A 172 4.57 -0.97 -10.90
CA SER A 172 5.26 -0.19 -11.93
C SER A 172 5.54 1.25 -11.51
N GLY A 173 5.24 1.63 -10.26
CA GLY A 173 5.43 2.99 -9.76
C GLY A 173 4.44 4.02 -10.30
N HIS A 174 3.21 3.59 -10.62
CA HIS A 174 2.13 4.45 -11.08
C HIS A 174 1.03 4.57 -10.02
N HIS A 175 0.29 5.67 -10.04
CA HIS A 175 -0.88 5.85 -9.20
C HIS A 175 -1.94 4.81 -9.57
N PHE A 176 -2.45 4.06 -8.59
CA PHE A 176 -3.48 3.03 -8.81
C PHE A 176 -4.90 3.51 -8.52
N SER A 177 -5.04 4.77 -8.11
CA SER A 177 -6.30 5.43 -7.78
C SER A 177 -6.22 6.91 -8.14
N SER A 178 -7.36 7.60 -8.16
CA SER A 178 -7.47 9.03 -8.44
C SER A 178 -7.22 9.93 -7.23
N VAL A 179 -6.95 9.34 -6.07
CA VAL A 179 -6.65 10.06 -4.83
C VAL A 179 -5.52 9.35 -4.11
N THR A 180 -4.58 10.14 -3.60
CA THR A 180 -3.46 9.64 -2.79
C THR A 180 -3.90 9.44 -1.33
N PRO A 181 -3.18 8.63 -0.54
CA PRO A 181 -3.48 8.48 0.89
C PRO A 181 -3.46 9.80 1.69
N ARG A 182 -2.81 10.85 1.18
CA ARG A 182 -2.83 12.21 1.77
C ARG A 182 -4.00 13.07 1.27
N GLY A 183 -4.96 12.51 0.55
CA GLY A 183 -6.12 13.24 0.03
C GLY A 183 -5.86 14.05 -1.25
N GLY A 184 -4.63 14.10 -1.76
CA GLY A 184 -4.30 14.79 -3.00
C GLY A 184 -4.88 14.08 -4.23
N ALA A 185 -5.53 14.84 -5.12
CA ALA A 185 -6.07 14.35 -6.39
C ALA A 185 -4.95 14.04 -7.38
N VAL A 186 -5.06 12.89 -8.06
CA VAL A 186 -4.09 12.40 -9.06
C VAL A 186 -4.84 11.69 -10.19
N GLU A 187 -4.18 11.47 -11.32
CA GLU A 187 -4.72 10.65 -12.39
C GLU A 187 -4.33 9.18 -12.17
N SER A 188 -5.31 8.28 -12.20
CA SER A 188 -5.04 6.84 -12.14
C SER A 188 -4.26 6.41 -13.38
N GLY A 189 -3.17 5.68 -13.18
CA GLY A 189 -2.22 5.29 -14.23
C GLY A 189 -1.12 6.30 -14.50
N ALA A 190 -1.19 7.52 -13.96
CA ALA A 190 -0.09 8.48 -14.07
C ALA A 190 1.13 8.02 -13.26
N PRO A 191 2.37 8.32 -13.73
CA PRO A 191 3.58 7.96 -13.01
C PRO A 191 3.66 8.71 -11.68
N ILE A 192 4.03 8.00 -10.62
CA ILE A 192 4.36 8.64 -9.35
C ILE A 192 5.67 9.40 -9.55
N PRO A 193 5.75 10.69 -9.15
CA PRO A 193 6.97 11.47 -9.27
C PRO A 193 8.15 10.78 -8.58
N GLY A 194 9.30 10.73 -9.27
CA GLY A 194 10.52 10.12 -8.74
C GLY A 194 11.11 9.09 -9.71
N ARG A 195 11.98 8.24 -9.17
CA ARG A 195 12.75 7.27 -9.98
C ARG A 195 12.02 5.95 -10.24
N LEU A 196 10.96 5.65 -9.49
CA LEU A 196 10.32 4.34 -9.49
C LEU A 196 9.74 4.03 -10.88
N SER A 197 8.81 4.86 -11.37
CA SER A 197 8.17 4.69 -12.69
C SER A 197 9.16 4.69 -13.86
N ALA A 198 10.30 5.38 -13.73
CA ALA A 198 11.33 5.45 -14.77
C ALA A 198 12.33 4.27 -14.76
N ARG A 199 12.33 3.46 -13.70
CA ARG A 199 13.35 2.40 -13.48
C ARG A 199 12.76 1.02 -13.22
N VAL A 200 11.44 0.92 -13.07
CA VAL A 200 10.75 -0.34 -12.84
C VAL A 200 9.99 -0.73 -14.10
N HIS A 201 10.21 -1.96 -14.56
CA HIS A 201 9.38 -2.61 -15.56
C HIS A 201 8.66 -3.79 -14.91
N VAL A 202 7.39 -3.99 -15.27
CA VAL A 202 6.57 -5.08 -14.75
C VAL A 202 6.39 -6.16 -15.80
N GLU A 203 6.76 -7.40 -15.45
CA GLU A 203 6.34 -8.59 -16.18
C GLU A 203 5.27 -9.34 -15.36
N THR A 204 4.42 -10.14 -16.01
CA THR A 204 3.35 -10.88 -15.32
C THR A 204 3.44 -12.38 -15.58
N LEU A 205 3.29 -13.17 -14.52
CA LEU A 205 3.13 -14.62 -14.59
C LEU A 205 1.64 -14.94 -14.49
N VAL A 206 1.02 -15.25 -15.63
CA VAL A 206 -0.41 -15.58 -15.70
C VAL A 206 -0.62 -17.01 -15.23
N LEU A 207 -1.45 -17.19 -14.18
CA LEU A 207 -1.61 -18.48 -13.51
C LEU A 207 -2.67 -19.38 -14.14
N ARG A 208 -3.55 -18.81 -14.97
CA ARG A 208 -4.69 -19.50 -15.57
C ARG A 208 -4.67 -19.42 -17.07
N GLU A 209 -5.15 -20.48 -17.71
CA GLU A 209 -5.45 -20.48 -19.13
C GLU A 209 -6.63 -19.56 -19.45
N GLY A 210 -6.84 -19.25 -20.73
CA GLY A 210 -8.01 -18.47 -21.18
C GLY A 210 -9.36 -19.09 -20.83
N THR A 211 -9.39 -20.41 -20.56
CA THR A 211 -10.55 -21.16 -20.08
C THR A 211 -10.82 -20.98 -18.58
N GLY A 212 -9.88 -20.38 -17.84
CA GLY A 212 -9.93 -20.22 -16.39
C GLY A 212 -9.32 -21.38 -15.61
N GLU A 213 -8.85 -22.44 -16.25
CA GLU A 213 -8.16 -23.55 -15.59
C GLU A 213 -6.78 -23.13 -15.08
N MET A 214 -6.35 -23.68 -13.94
CA MET A 214 -5.00 -23.46 -13.42
C MET A 214 -3.98 -24.14 -14.33
N ARG A 215 -2.92 -23.41 -14.65
CA ARG A 215 -1.77 -23.97 -15.36
C ARG A 215 -1.01 -24.95 -14.48
N ALA A 216 -0.27 -25.87 -15.10
CA ALA A 216 0.48 -26.86 -14.35
C ALA A 216 1.57 -26.17 -13.51
N PRO A 217 1.76 -26.54 -12.22
CA PRO A 217 2.76 -25.91 -11.36
C PRO A 217 4.17 -25.90 -11.98
N GLN A 218 4.57 -27.00 -12.63
CA GLN A 218 5.88 -27.11 -13.28
C GLN A 218 6.06 -26.11 -14.43
N GLU A 219 4.99 -25.80 -15.17
CA GLU A 219 5.02 -24.81 -16.24
C GLU A 219 5.12 -23.38 -15.69
N LEU A 220 4.43 -23.11 -14.58
CA LEU A 220 4.49 -21.82 -13.89
C LEU A 220 5.88 -21.59 -13.28
N ASP A 221 6.45 -22.61 -12.66
CA ASP A 221 7.79 -22.55 -12.08
C ASP A 221 8.85 -22.36 -13.18
N ALA A 222 8.81 -23.14 -14.26
CA ALA A 222 9.73 -22.99 -15.39
C ALA A 222 9.61 -21.59 -16.04
N GLN A 223 8.39 -21.08 -16.20
CA GLN A 223 8.20 -19.74 -16.74
C GLN A 223 8.72 -18.65 -15.78
N ALA A 224 8.52 -18.79 -14.47
CA ALA A 224 9.05 -17.87 -13.47
C ALA A 224 10.58 -17.87 -13.51
N GLU A 225 11.22 -19.04 -13.55
CA GLU A 225 12.68 -19.19 -13.69
C GLU A 225 13.20 -18.50 -14.96
N ASP A 226 12.53 -18.73 -16.09
CA ASP A 226 12.89 -18.10 -17.37
C ASP A 226 12.77 -16.57 -17.31
N MET A 227 11.73 -16.02 -16.70
CA MET A 227 11.55 -14.58 -16.52
C MET A 227 12.67 -13.98 -15.66
N VAL A 228 12.98 -14.64 -14.54
CA VAL A 228 14.07 -14.24 -13.63
C VAL A 228 15.42 -14.28 -14.36
N ALA A 229 15.72 -15.37 -15.08
CA ALA A 229 16.97 -15.55 -15.80
C ALA A 229 17.16 -14.47 -16.89
N ARG A 230 16.10 -14.14 -17.64
CA ARG A 230 16.14 -13.06 -18.64
C ARG A 230 16.41 -11.70 -18.00
N ALA A 231 15.74 -11.37 -16.90
CA ALA A 231 15.95 -10.11 -16.21
C ALA A 231 17.38 -9.98 -15.65
N ILE A 232 17.92 -11.06 -15.07
CA ILE A 232 19.32 -11.09 -14.61
C ILE A 232 20.29 -10.89 -15.79
N ALA A 233 20.04 -11.53 -16.94
CA ALA A 233 20.87 -11.37 -18.12
C ALA A 233 20.85 -9.93 -18.69
N ARG A 234 19.76 -9.18 -18.49
CA ARG A 234 19.66 -7.74 -18.81
C ARG A 234 20.33 -6.83 -17.78
N GLY A 235 20.90 -7.39 -16.71
CA GLY A 235 21.51 -6.61 -15.62
C GLY A 235 20.48 -5.97 -14.68
N GLU A 236 19.24 -6.43 -14.67
CA GLU A 236 18.17 -5.93 -13.80
C GLU A 236 18.23 -6.57 -12.41
N ARG A 237 17.76 -5.86 -11.39
CA ARG A 237 17.33 -6.48 -10.13
C ARG A 237 16.00 -7.16 -10.38
N VAL A 238 15.69 -8.21 -9.61
CA VAL A 238 14.44 -8.95 -9.77
C VAL A 238 13.69 -8.96 -8.45
N LEU A 239 12.40 -8.62 -8.51
CA LEU A 239 11.44 -8.83 -7.45
C LEU A 239 10.37 -9.79 -8.00
N LEU A 240 10.30 -11.00 -7.45
CA LEU A 240 9.33 -12.01 -7.87
C LEU A 240 8.25 -12.15 -6.79
N HIS A 241 7.01 -11.94 -7.19
CA HIS A 241 5.86 -12.06 -6.30
C HIS A 241 5.40 -13.50 -6.25
N VAL A 242 5.05 -13.96 -5.05
CA VAL A 242 4.42 -15.26 -4.84
C VAL A 242 2.98 -15.04 -4.43
N VAL A 243 2.05 -15.65 -5.15
CA VAL A 243 0.67 -15.80 -4.69
C VAL A 243 0.67 -16.98 -3.72
N ALA A 244 0.73 -16.70 -2.42
CA ALA A 244 0.73 -17.74 -1.39
C ALA A 244 -0.64 -18.45 -1.27
N HIS A 245 -1.73 -17.71 -1.49
CA HIS A 245 -3.08 -18.26 -1.57
C HIS A 245 -4.02 -17.25 -2.23
N SER A 246 -4.81 -17.71 -3.21
CA SER A 246 -5.92 -16.92 -3.75
C SER A 246 -7.28 -17.41 -3.25
N LYS A 247 -8.34 -16.66 -3.56
CA LYS A 247 -9.73 -17.04 -3.22
C LYS A 247 -10.14 -18.40 -3.82
N THR A 248 -9.49 -18.78 -4.92
CA THR A 248 -9.73 -20.01 -5.67
C THR A 248 -8.66 -21.06 -5.41
N GLY A 249 -7.80 -20.85 -4.40
CA GLY A 249 -6.74 -21.78 -4.01
C GLY A 249 -5.50 -21.74 -4.90
N ALA A 250 -5.30 -20.69 -5.69
CA ALA A 250 -4.10 -20.56 -6.51
C ALA A 250 -2.85 -20.37 -5.63
N HIS A 251 -1.78 -21.06 -5.98
CA HIS A 251 -0.46 -20.93 -5.39
C HIS A 251 0.59 -20.99 -6.49
N ALA A 252 1.36 -19.92 -6.69
CA ALA A 252 2.43 -19.88 -7.68
C ALA A 252 3.36 -18.65 -7.51
N PRO A 253 4.65 -18.78 -7.86
CA PRO A 253 5.37 -20.04 -8.10
C PRO A 253 5.46 -20.90 -6.83
N SER A 254 5.91 -22.15 -6.96
CA SER A 254 6.13 -23.05 -5.84
C SER A 254 7.16 -22.49 -4.84
N LEU A 255 6.92 -22.70 -3.54
CA LEU A 255 7.90 -22.43 -2.50
C LEU A 255 8.71 -23.71 -2.26
N ALA A 256 10.04 -23.59 -2.23
CA ALA A 256 10.97 -24.70 -2.01
C ALA A 256 10.93 -25.25 -0.57
#